data_AF-A0A1V5PYN7-F1
#
_entry.id   AF-A0A1V5PYN7-F1
#
_cell.length_a   1.000
_cell.length_b   1.000
_cell.length_c   1.000
_cell.angle_alpha   90.00
_cell.angle_beta   90.00
_cell.angle_gamma   90.00
#
_symmetry.space_group_name_H-M   'P 1'
#
loop_
_entity.id
_entity.type
_entity.pdbx_description
1 polymer ?
#
loop_
_entity_poly.entity_id
_entity_poly.type
_entity_poly.pdbx_seq_one_letter_code
_entity_poly.pdbx_strand_id
1 'polypeptide(L)'
;MLSRLWAYLELNIATLLNYAGTGFLLLIYAAAFSYLLISEKDKAKRVIFVWTPGLILIAFFMPPVRYLFMRFIDKNDTYYRMLWMVPVAMTVAHAFTRICAGFKLIGLPVAAAMIILCGGNVYKSVAGPLVIASKAQNEYHIPQEVIETADIIMEKEQGHRVKAVMPLDFTSYIRQYDTNIYLAYGRELIMRQDAYDELYSMLCEEPVDIEKMREAAVPRQVSYYVFPKTSSFLKDPESCGLEKAGETENHVIYRDPEELEYMSGISYYYFTD
;
A
#
# COMPACT_ATOMS: atom_id res chain seq x y z
N MET A 1 -7.86 -34.90 1.98
CA MET A 1 -6.97 -34.39 0.91
C MET A 1 -7.76 -33.66 -0.17
N LEU A 2 -8.83 -34.26 -0.73
CA LEU A 2 -9.73 -33.58 -1.69
C LEU A 2 -10.32 -32.26 -1.15
N SER A 3 -10.81 -32.25 0.10
CA SER A 3 -11.37 -31.05 0.74
C SER A 3 -10.39 -29.88 0.80
N ARG A 4 -9.09 -30.16 1.00
CA ARG A 4 -8.04 -29.13 1.01
C ARG A 4 -7.75 -28.60 -0.40
N LEU A 5 -7.71 -29.48 -1.41
CA LEU A 5 -7.51 -29.06 -2.80
C LEU A 5 -8.67 -28.21 -3.30
N TRP A 6 -9.90 -28.54 -2.90
CA TRP A 6 -11.08 -27.74 -3.21
C TRP A 6 -11.00 -26.35 -2.58
N ALA A 7 -10.63 -26.25 -1.30
CA ALA A 7 -10.44 -24.96 -0.64
C ALA A 7 -9.40 -24.07 -1.36
N TYR A 8 -8.27 -24.63 -1.80
CA TYR A 8 -7.27 -23.87 -2.57
C TYR A 8 -7.79 -23.43 -3.95
N LEU A 9 -8.64 -24.22 -4.60
CA LEU A 9 -9.27 -23.81 -5.85
C LEU A 9 -10.24 -22.64 -5.63
N GLU A 10 -11.07 -22.69 -4.59
CA GLU A 10 -11.96 -21.59 -4.21
C GLU A 10 -11.16 -20.30 -3.92
N LEU A 11 -10.04 -20.43 -3.20
CA LEU A 11 -9.12 -19.31 -2.97
C LEU A 11 -8.54 -18.77 -4.28
N ASN A 12 -8.18 -19.61 -5.25
CA ASN A 12 -7.68 -19.16 -6.56
C ASN A 12 -8.73 -18.35 -7.32
N ILE A 13 -9.97 -18.81 -7.31
CA ILE A 13 -11.10 -18.11 -7.94
C ILE A 13 -11.33 -16.76 -7.24
N ALA A 14 -11.38 -16.74 -5.91
CA ALA A 14 -11.53 -15.50 -5.13
C ALA A 14 -10.38 -14.52 -5.42
N THR A 15 -9.14 -15.00 -5.49
CA THR A 15 -7.98 -14.18 -5.85
C THR A 15 -8.10 -13.58 -7.25
N LEU A 16 -8.56 -14.35 -8.25
CA LEU A 16 -8.78 -13.81 -9.59
C LEU A 16 -9.90 -12.78 -9.63
N LEU A 17 -11.01 -13.01 -8.92
CA LEU A 17 -12.13 -12.07 -8.85
C LEU A 17 -11.70 -10.75 -8.21
N ASN A 18 -10.94 -10.80 -7.12
CA ASN A 18 -10.36 -9.61 -6.49
C ASN A 18 -9.35 -8.90 -7.42
N TYR A 19 -8.60 -9.66 -8.20
CA TYR A 19 -7.66 -9.12 -9.19
C TYR A 19 -8.36 -8.45 -10.38
N ALA A 20 -9.54 -8.94 -10.78
CA ALA A 20 -10.23 -8.53 -11.99
C ALA A 20 -10.79 -7.10 -11.93
N GLY A 21 -10.90 -6.49 -10.74
CA GLY A 21 -11.48 -5.16 -10.56
C GLY A 21 -12.92 -5.11 -11.10
N THR A 22 -13.18 -4.28 -12.12
CA THR A 22 -14.48 -4.21 -12.82
C THR A 22 -14.78 -5.44 -13.69
N GLY A 23 -13.80 -6.31 -13.94
CA GLY A 23 -13.92 -7.52 -14.75
C GLY A 23 -13.82 -7.30 -16.26
N PHE A 24 -14.11 -6.09 -16.77
CA PHE A 24 -14.13 -5.83 -18.21
C PHE A 24 -12.76 -6.01 -18.88
N LEU A 25 -11.67 -5.60 -18.23
CA LEU A 25 -10.32 -5.80 -18.78
C LEU A 25 -9.98 -7.29 -18.89
N LEU A 26 -10.44 -8.11 -17.94
CA LEU A 26 -10.25 -9.56 -17.98
C LEU A 26 -11.04 -10.20 -19.13
N LEU A 27 -12.25 -9.70 -19.42
CA LEU A 27 -13.05 -10.14 -20.57
C LEU A 27 -12.37 -9.77 -21.90
N ILE A 28 -11.87 -8.54 -22.03
CA ILE A 28 -11.10 -8.11 -23.21
C ILE A 28 -9.86 -8.98 -23.38
N TYR A 29 -9.15 -9.25 -22.29
CA TYR A 29 -7.99 -10.13 -22.31
C TYR A 29 -8.37 -11.55 -22.75
N ALA A 30 -9.45 -12.13 -22.22
CA ALA A 30 -9.90 -13.46 -22.62
C ALA A 30 -10.27 -13.52 -24.11
N ALA A 31 -10.94 -12.49 -24.64
CA ALA A 31 -11.25 -12.38 -26.06
C ALA A 31 -9.97 -12.24 -26.92
N ALA A 32 -9.05 -11.37 -26.52
CA ALA A 32 -7.75 -11.17 -27.19
C ALA A 32 -6.92 -12.47 -27.20
N PHE A 33 -6.82 -13.15 -26.06
CA PHE A 33 -6.13 -14.41 -25.91
C PHE A 33 -6.74 -15.50 -26.80
N SER A 34 -8.07 -15.63 -26.81
CA SER A 34 -8.79 -16.59 -27.65
C SER A 34 -8.59 -16.31 -29.15
N TYR A 35 -8.62 -15.04 -29.54
CA TYR A 35 -8.32 -14.63 -30.92
C TYR A 35 -6.89 -15.00 -31.31
N LEU A 36 -5.90 -14.72 -30.47
CA LEU A 36 -4.49 -15.03 -30.77
C LEU A 36 -4.22 -16.54 -30.74
N LEU A 37 -4.89 -17.31 -29.91
CA LEU A 37 -4.80 -18.78 -29.89
C LEU A 37 -5.14 -19.39 -31.26
N ILE A 38 -6.11 -18.82 -31.96
CA ILE A 38 -6.59 -19.27 -33.27
C ILE A 38 -5.80 -18.64 -34.42
N SER A 39 -5.63 -17.31 -34.39
CA SER A 39 -5.10 -16.51 -35.50
C SER A 39 -3.58 -16.42 -35.54
N GLU A 40 -2.88 -16.51 -34.41
CA GLU A 40 -1.42 -16.37 -34.37
C GLU A 40 -0.75 -17.67 -34.80
N LYS A 41 0.10 -17.56 -35.83
CA LYS A 41 0.83 -18.69 -36.43
C LYS A 41 2.34 -18.58 -36.23
N ASP A 42 2.84 -17.37 -35.93
CA ASP A 42 4.24 -17.15 -35.62
C ASP A 42 4.60 -17.83 -34.29
N LYS A 43 5.54 -18.77 -34.32
CA LYS A 43 5.93 -19.56 -33.15
C LYS A 43 6.47 -18.68 -32.02
N ALA A 44 7.28 -17.66 -32.33
CA ALA A 44 7.86 -16.79 -31.32
C ALA A 44 6.78 -15.95 -30.64
N LYS A 45 5.86 -15.37 -31.41
CA LYS A 45 4.73 -14.60 -30.85
C LYS A 45 3.77 -15.48 -30.05
N ARG A 46 3.52 -16.72 -30.50
CA ARG A 46 2.71 -17.69 -29.73
C ARG A 46 3.33 -18.03 -28.38
N VAL A 47 4.65 -18.14 -28.28
CA VAL A 47 5.30 -18.37 -26.98
C VAL A 47 4.94 -17.26 -26.00
N ILE A 48 5.09 -16.01 -26.42
CA ILE A 48 4.89 -14.83 -25.57
C ILE A 48 3.41 -14.61 -25.22
N PHE A 49 2.51 -14.69 -26.20
CA PHE A 49 1.11 -14.27 -26.03
C PHE A 49 0.12 -15.40 -25.79
N VAL A 50 0.51 -16.66 -26.01
CA VAL A 50 -0.40 -17.81 -25.91
C VAL A 50 0.14 -18.86 -24.94
N TRP A 51 1.33 -19.40 -25.19
CA TRP A 51 1.85 -20.53 -24.42
C TRP A 51 2.27 -20.11 -23.01
N THR A 52 3.13 -19.10 -22.87
CA THR A 52 3.56 -18.62 -21.55
C THR A 52 2.39 -18.15 -20.69
N PRO A 53 1.49 -17.27 -21.18
CA PRO A 53 0.34 -16.82 -20.39
C PRO A 53 -0.63 -17.96 -20.07
N GLY A 54 -0.88 -18.86 -21.04
CA GLY A 54 -1.73 -20.03 -20.83
C GLY A 54 -1.18 -20.98 -19.76
N LEU A 55 0.13 -21.26 -19.79
CA LEU A 55 0.78 -22.09 -18.77
C LEU A 55 0.74 -21.43 -17.39
N ILE A 56 0.97 -20.12 -17.30
CA ILE A 56 0.85 -19.37 -16.04
C ILE A 56 -0.58 -19.45 -15.50
N LEU A 57 -1.60 -19.27 -16.34
CA LEU A 57 -3.01 -19.34 -15.92
C LEU A 57 -3.39 -20.76 -15.48
N ILE A 58 -2.96 -21.79 -16.22
CA ILE A 58 -3.16 -23.19 -15.82
C ILE A 58 -2.51 -23.44 -14.46
N ALA A 59 -1.23 -23.07 -14.29
CA ALA A 59 -0.52 -23.22 -13.03
C ALA A 59 -1.20 -22.44 -11.90
N PHE A 60 -1.68 -21.22 -12.17
CA PHE A 60 -2.39 -20.39 -11.20
C PHE A 60 -3.62 -21.10 -10.64
N PHE A 61 -4.44 -21.70 -11.51
CA PHE A 61 -5.65 -22.40 -11.09
C PHE A 61 -5.39 -23.76 -10.42
N MET A 62 -4.21 -24.36 -10.63
CA MET A 62 -3.87 -25.65 -10.01
C MET A 62 -3.68 -25.52 -8.48
N PRO A 63 -4.52 -26.17 -7.66
CA PRO A 63 -4.40 -26.10 -6.20
C PRO A 63 -3.03 -26.50 -5.62
N PRO A 64 -2.32 -27.52 -6.15
CA PRO A 64 -0.99 -27.85 -5.68
C PRO A 64 0.03 -26.72 -5.85
N VAL A 65 -0.09 -25.89 -6.90
CA VAL A 65 0.82 -24.78 -7.15
C VAL A 65 0.66 -23.71 -6.07
N ARG A 66 -0.58 -23.33 -5.73
CA ARG A 66 -0.84 -22.42 -4.60
C ARG A 66 -0.32 -22.97 -3.28
N TYR A 67 -0.57 -24.24 -3.02
CA TYR A 67 -0.08 -24.89 -1.81
C TYR A 67 1.45 -24.80 -1.67
N LEU A 68 2.18 -25.12 -2.75
CA LEU A 68 3.64 -25.05 -2.75
C LEU A 68 4.13 -23.60 -2.63
N PHE A 69 3.49 -22.66 -3.32
CA PHE A 69 3.82 -21.24 -3.24
C PHE A 69 3.68 -20.70 -1.81
N MET A 70 2.56 -20.97 -1.16
CA MET A 70 2.32 -20.52 0.22
C MET A 70 3.25 -21.20 1.24
N ARG A 71 3.70 -22.42 0.95
CA ARG A 71 4.60 -23.16 1.84
C ARG A 71 6.05 -22.71 1.73
N PHE A 72 6.53 -22.44 0.52
CA PHE A 72 7.96 -22.26 0.24
C PHE A 72 8.36 -20.85 -0.21
N ILE A 73 7.43 -20.05 -0.73
CA ILE A 73 7.74 -18.75 -1.35
C ILE A 73 7.27 -17.60 -0.46
N ASP A 74 5.96 -17.45 -0.26
CA ASP A 74 5.42 -16.30 0.48
C ASP A 74 4.17 -16.71 1.28
N LYS A 75 4.23 -16.48 2.59
CA LYS A 75 3.13 -16.73 3.53
C LYS A 75 2.13 -15.57 3.60
N ASN A 76 2.48 -14.40 3.07
CA ASN A 76 1.73 -13.15 3.23
C ASN A 76 0.60 -12.96 2.19
N ASP A 77 -0.01 -14.07 1.74
CA ASP A 77 -1.11 -14.12 0.76
C ASP A 77 -0.87 -13.34 -0.55
N THR A 78 0.36 -13.39 -1.06
CA THR A 78 0.74 -12.65 -2.27
C THR A 78 0.63 -13.49 -3.54
N TYR A 79 -0.17 -14.56 -3.50
CA TYR A 79 -0.29 -15.50 -4.61
C TYR A 79 -0.81 -14.85 -5.90
N TYR A 80 -1.58 -13.76 -5.77
CA TYR A 80 -2.04 -12.94 -6.90
C TYR A 80 -0.89 -12.41 -7.78
N ARG A 81 0.34 -12.28 -7.27
CA ARG A 81 1.50 -11.83 -8.06
C ARG A 81 1.81 -12.74 -9.26
N MET A 82 1.37 -14.00 -9.22
CA MET A 82 1.44 -14.89 -10.39
C MET A 82 0.71 -14.30 -11.60
N LEU A 83 -0.39 -13.56 -11.38
CA LEU A 83 -1.17 -12.91 -12.42
C LEU A 83 -0.43 -11.71 -13.03
N TRP A 84 0.54 -11.10 -12.33
CA TRP A 84 1.37 -10.03 -12.88
C TRP A 84 2.34 -10.50 -13.97
N MET A 85 2.66 -11.80 -13.99
CA MET A 85 3.47 -12.39 -15.04
C MET A 85 2.69 -12.60 -16.34
N VAL A 86 1.36 -12.49 -16.30
CA VAL A 86 0.51 -12.56 -17.49
C VAL A 86 0.60 -11.22 -18.23
N PRO A 87 1.09 -11.20 -19.48
CA PRO A 87 1.28 -9.97 -20.25
C PRO A 87 -0.04 -9.42 -20.81
N VAL A 88 -0.97 -9.07 -19.94
CA VAL A 88 -2.35 -8.67 -20.28
C VAL A 88 -2.34 -7.51 -21.29
N ALA A 89 -1.69 -6.40 -20.94
CA ALA A 89 -1.66 -5.20 -21.78
C ALA A 89 -1.04 -5.47 -23.16
N MET A 90 0.07 -6.20 -23.21
CA MET A 90 0.75 -6.51 -24.47
C MET A 90 -0.07 -7.47 -25.35
N THR A 91 -0.72 -8.47 -24.75
CA THR A 91 -1.60 -9.42 -25.45
C THR A 91 -2.79 -8.71 -26.07
N VAL A 92 -3.46 -7.85 -25.29
CA VAL A 92 -4.60 -7.04 -25.75
C VAL A 92 -4.19 -6.08 -26.87
N ALA A 93 -3.08 -5.35 -26.69
CA ALA A 93 -2.57 -4.45 -27.71
C ALA A 93 -2.24 -5.18 -29.01
N HIS A 94 -1.50 -6.30 -28.93
CA HIS A 94 -1.15 -7.11 -30.11
C HIS A 94 -2.40 -7.62 -30.84
N ALA A 95 -3.37 -8.17 -30.11
CA ALA A 95 -4.64 -8.61 -30.69
C ALA A 95 -5.37 -7.47 -31.42
N PHE A 96 -5.50 -6.30 -30.80
CA PHE A 96 -6.12 -5.14 -31.43
C PHE A 96 -5.36 -4.68 -32.68
N THR A 97 -4.04 -4.59 -32.65
CA THR A 97 -3.26 -4.18 -33.83
C THR A 97 -3.48 -5.12 -35.02
N ARG A 98 -3.64 -6.42 -34.77
CA ARG A 98 -3.93 -7.41 -35.81
C ARG A 98 -5.36 -7.30 -36.33
N ILE A 99 -6.34 -7.19 -35.45
CA ILE A 99 -7.76 -7.04 -35.84
C ILE A 99 -7.96 -5.76 -36.64
N CYS A 100 -7.34 -4.67 -36.21
CA CYS A 100 -7.48 -3.34 -36.81
C CYS A 100 -6.51 -3.08 -37.97
N ALA A 101 -5.68 -4.05 -38.37
CA ALA A 101 -4.64 -3.86 -39.38
C ALA A 101 -5.19 -3.31 -40.72
N GLY A 102 -6.43 -3.68 -41.08
CA GLY A 102 -7.09 -3.24 -42.31
C GLY A 102 -7.87 -1.92 -42.22
N PHE A 103 -8.11 -1.38 -41.02
CA PHE A 103 -8.94 -0.17 -40.80
C PHE A 103 -8.40 0.67 -39.64
N LYS A 104 -7.08 0.92 -39.66
CA LYS A 104 -6.32 1.54 -38.56
C LYS A 104 -6.90 2.86 -38.06
N LEU A 105 -7.40 3.70 -38.98
CA LEU A 105 -7.99 5.02 -38.69
C LEU A 105 -9.23 4.94 -37.79
N ILE A 106 -10.00 3.85 -37.87
CA ILE A 106 -11.22 3.63 -37.07
C ILE A 106 -10.94 2.65 -35.93
N GLY A 107 -10.09 1.65 -36.17
CA GLY A 107 -9.78 0.61 -35.20
C GLY A 107 -9.05 1.13 -33.96
N LEU A 108 -8.12 2.09 -34.12
CA LEU A 108 -7.42 2.69 -33.00
C LEU A 108 -8.35 3.45 -32.03
N PRO A 109 -9.18 4.41 -32.48
CA PRO A 109 -10.08 5.11 -31.56
C PRO A 109 -11.11 4.18 -30.92
N VAL A 110 -11.59 3.15 -31.64
CA VAL A 110 -12.50 2.14 -31.08
C VAL A 110 -11.82 1.30 -29.99
N ALA A 111 -10.58 0.84 -30.21
CA ALA A 111 -9.82 0.10 -29.21
C ALA A 111 -9.51 0.96 -27.97
N ALA A 112 -9.12 2.22 -28.17
CA ALA A 112 -8.88 3.16 -27.08
C ALA A 112 -10.16 3.43 -26.28
N ALA A 113 -11.29 3.67 -26.95
CA ALA A 113 -12.58 3.86 -26.29
C ALA A 113 -12.99 2.65 -25.46
N MET A 114 -12.84 1.42 -25.99
CA MET A 114 -13.13 0.21 -25.22
C MET A 114 -12.30 0.12 -23.94
N ILE A 115 -10.99 0.39 -24.00
CA ILE A 115 -10.12 0.33 -22.81
C ILE A 115 -10.50 1.41 -21.80
N ILE A 116 -10.73 2.65 -22.26
CA ILE A 116 -11.11 3.78 -21.39
C ILE A 116 -12.43 3.47 -20.66
N LEU A 117 -13.42 2.92 -21.37
CA LEU A 117 -14.73 2.59 -20.80
C LEU A 117 -14.67 1.40 -19.83
N CYS A 118 -13.61 0.60 -19.83
CA CYS A 118 -13.42 -0.49 -18.87
C CYS A 118 -12.92 -0.03 -17.49
N GLY A 119 -12.33 1.17 -17.42
CA GLY A 119 -11.65 1.68 -16.23
C GLY A 119 -12.46 2.68 -15.41
N GLY A 120 -12.11 2.81 -14.13
CA GLY A 120 -12.53 3.92 -13.28
C GLY A 120 -11.56 5.11 -13.36
N ASN A 121 -12.00 6.28 -12.91
CA ASN A 121 -11.11 7.43 -12.78
C ASN A 121 -10.16 7.24 -11.59
N VAL A 122 -8.86 7.07 -11.86
CA VAL A 122 -7.80 6.87 -10.85
C VAL A 122 -7.71 8.05 -9.87
N TYR A 123 -8.07 9.25 -10.29
CA TYR A 123 -8.09 10.42 -9.41
C TYR A 123 -9.21 10.40 -8.37
N LYS A 124 -10.15 9.45 -8.47
CA LYS A 124 -11.18 9.21 -7.45
C LYS A 124 -10.90 7.97 -6.60
N SER A 125 -9.73 7.35 -6.75
CA SER A 125 -9.37 6.15 -6.00
C SER A 125 -9.15 6.50 -4.52
N VAL A 126 -9.75 5.67 -3.66
CA VAL A 126 -9.65 5.76 -2.20
C VAL A 126 -9.10 4.43 -1.69
N ALA A 127 -8.19 4.46 -0.71
CA ALA A 127 -7.74 3.30 0.05
C ALA A 127 -8.16 3.47 1.51
N GLY A 128 -9.16 2.70 1.94
CA GLY A 128 -9.76 2.88 3.27
C GLY A 128 -10.36 4.28 3.43
N PRO A 129 -9.97 5.06 4.46
CA PRO A 129 -10.40 6.46 4.61
C PRO A 129 -9.59 7.46 3.77
N LEU A 130 -8.52 7.03 3.08
CA LEU A 130 -7.56 7.93 2.45
C LEU A 130 -7.80 8.11 0.95
N VAL A 131 -7.80 9.37 0.51
CA VAL A 131 -7.79 9.71 -0.92
C VAL A 131 -6.36 9.53 -1.45
N ILE A 132 -6.18 8.64 -2.44
CA ILE A 132 -4.86 8.25 -2.92
C ILE A 132 -4.25 9.32 -3.86
N ALA A 133 -5.09 10.07 -4.56
CA ALA A 133 -4.67 11.04 -5.55
C ALA A 133 -5.21 12.43 -5.21
N SER A 134 -4.32 13.33 -4.82
CA SER A 134 -4.61 14.75 -4.59
C SER A 134 -3.73 15.63 -5.47
N LYS A 135 -4.11 16.90 -5.61
CA LYS A 135 -3.28 17.88 -6.34
C LYS A 135 -1.99 18.10 -5.54
N ALA A 136 -0.84 18.05 -6.22
CA ALA A 136 0.45 18.32 -5.59
C ALA A 136 0.49 19.73 -4.98
N GLN A 137 0.95 19.80 -3.73
CA GLN A 137 1.10 21.05 -2.97
C GLN A 137 2.50 21.65 -3.12
N ASN A 138 3.51 20.81 -3.37
CA ASN A 138 4.93 21.16 -3.51
C ASN A 138 5.62 20.21 -4.49
N GLU A 139 6.91 20.47 -4.79
CA GLU A 139 7.71 19.69 -5.74
C GLU A 139 7.96 18.24 -5.29
N TYR A 140 7.94 17.99 -3.98
CA TYR A 140 8.10 16.65 -3.41
C TYR A 140 6.89 15.76 -3.64
N HIS A 141 5.73 16.32 -4.03
CA HIS A 141 4.46 15.60 -4.12
C HIS A 141 4.08 14.90 -2.79
N ILE A 142 4.55 15.47 -1.67
CA ILE A 142 4.26 15.04 -0.30
C ILE A 142 3.39 16.11 0.35
N PRO A 143 2.36 15.76 1.15
CA PRO A 143 1.57 16.77 1.85
C PRO A 143 2.47 17.71 2.65
N GLN A 144 2.26 19.03 2.52
CA GLN A 144 3.12 20.04 3.14
C GLN A 144 3.17 19.88 4.67
N GLU A 145 2.03 19.52 5.27
CA GLU A 145 1.89 19.19 6.69
C GLU A 145 2.87 18.10 7.17
N VAL A 146 3.13 17.09 6.33
CA VAL A 146 4.03 15.97 6.64
C VAL A 146 5.48 16.44 6.61
N ILE A 147 5.84 17.31 5.66
CA ILE A 147 7.19 17.90 5.56
C ILE A 147 7.48 18.73 6.81
N GLU A 148 6.58 19.66 7.16
CA GLU A 148 6.76 20.54 8.31
C GLU A 148 6.85 19.74 9.62
N THR A 149 6.03 18.70 9.76
CA THR A 149 6.11 17.79 10.92
C THR A 149 7.45 17.08 10.98
N ALA A 150 7.97 16.58 9.85
CA ALA A 150 9.28 15.94 9.81
C ALA A 150 10.41 16.91 10.18
N ASP A 151 10.37 18.13 9.63
CA ASP A 151 11.36 19.17 9.90
C ASP A 151 11.36 19.55 11.39
N ILE A 152 10.19 19.74 12.01
CA ILE A 152 10.05 20.02 13.45
C ILE A 152 10.68 18.91 14.30
N ILE A 153 10.43 17.63 13.96
CA ILE A 153 11.00 16.50 14.70
C ILE A 153 12.51 16.46 14.50
N MET A 154 13.01 16.58 13.27
CA MET A 154 14.44 16.46 12.97
C MET A 154 15.27 17.65 13.46
N GLU A 155 14.71 18.86 13.50
CA GLU A 155 15.38 20.03 14.09
C GLU A 155 15.69 19.82 15.58
N LYS A 156 14.76 19.20 16.31
CA LYS A 156 14.92 18.88 17.74
C LYS A 156 15.93 17.76 17.97
N GLU A 157 15.95 16.77 17.09
CA GLU A 157 16.73 15.55 17.26
C GLU A 157 18.07 15.59 16.51
N GLN A 158 18.39 16.68 15.81
CA GLN A 158 19.64 16.83 15.04
C GLN A 158 19.89 15.64 14.09
N GLY A 159 18.82 15.05 13.54
CA GLY A 159 18.88 13.89 12.65
C GLY A 159 19.01 12.52 13.35
N HIS A 160 18.94 12.45 14.68
CA HIS A 160 18.85 11.19 15.40
C HIS A 160 17.54 10.45 15.07
N ARG A 161 17.63 9.12 15.05
CA ARG A 161 16.49 8.25 14.72
C ARG A 161 15.49 8.23 15.86
N VAL A 162 14.23 8.47 15.52
CA VAL A 162 13.11 8.44 16.47
C VAL A 162 11.95 7.64 15.90
N LYS A 163 10.99 7.29 16.75
CA LYS A 163 9.76 6.63 16.32
C LYS A 163 8.57 7.44 16.80
N ALA A 164 7.60 7.62 15.91
CA ALA A 164 6.46 8.49 16.15
C ALA A 164 5.12 7.78 15.95
N VAL A 165 4.16 8.09 16.82
CA VAL A 165 2.72 7.90 16.62
C VAL A 165 2.19 9.10 15.83
N MET A 166 1.48 8.84 14.74
CA MET A 166 1.04 9.88 13.81
C MET A 166 -0.24 9.50 13.07
N PRO A 167 -1.03 10.46 12.59
CA PRO A 167 -2.23 10.16 11.81
C PRO A 167 -1.94 9.24 10.62
N LEU A 168 -2.96 8.46 10.23
CA LEU A 168 -2.77 7.35 9.30
C LEU A 168 -2.26 7.81 7.91
N ASP A 169 -2.66 8.99 7.48
CA ASP A 169 -2.22 9.63 6.24
C ASP A 169 -0.72 9.94 6.22
N PHE A 170 -0.09 10.19 7.37
CA PHE A 170 1.36 10.45 7.46
C PHE A 170 2.19 9.20 7.19
N THR A 171 1.67 8.01 7.55
CA THR A 171 2.41 6.73 7.45
C THR A 171 2.86 6.39 6.03
N SER A 172 2.20 6.96 5.02
CA SER A 172 2.57 6.78 3.62
C SER A 172 3.69 7.69 3.17
N TYR A 173 3.89 8.85 3.81
CA TYR A 173 4.70 9.94 3.28
C TYR A 173 5.91 10.29 4.13
N ILE A 174 5.79 10.24 5.47
CA ILE A 174 6.84 10.76 6.38
C ILE A 174 8.21 10.14 6.10
N ARG A 175 8.25 8.83 5.82
CA ARG A 175 9.48 8.08 5.51
C ARG A 175 9.99 8.26 4.09
N GLN A 176 9.15 8.77 3.19
CA GLN A 176 9.60 9.18 1.85
C GLN A 176 10.38 10.50 1.94
N TYR A 177 10.01 11.36 2.90
CA TYR A 177 10.71 12.62 3.16
C TYR A 177 11.96 12.41 4.03
N ASP A 178 11.81 11.80 5.20
CA ASP A 178 12.93 11.53 6.12
C ASP A 178 12.93 10.09 6.65
N THR A 179 14.04 9.38 6.43
CA THR A 179 14.19 7.96 6.81
C THR A 179 14.52 7.73 8.28
N ASN A 180 14.88 8.78 9.03
CA ASN A 180 15.19 8.72 10.46
C ASN A 180 13.93 8.69 11.34
N ILE A 181 12.76 9.00 10.78
CA ILE A 181 11.48 8.93 11.48
C ILE A 181 10.82 7.57 11.23
N TYR A 182 10.83 6.71 12.25
CA TYR A 182 10.19 5.40 12.22
C TYR A 182 8.70 5.51 12.56
N LEU A 183 7.92 4.59 12.00
CA LEU A 183 6.49 4.52 12.26
C LEU A 183 6.21 3.62 13.48
N ALA A 184 5.29 4.04 14.35
CA ALA A 184 4.76 3.19 15.42
C ALA A 184 3.88 2.03 14.90
N TYR A 185 3.29 2.20 13.72
CA TYR A 185 2.44 1.25 12.98
C TYR A 185 2.50 1.54 11.47
N GLY A 186 2.25 0.56 10.64
CA GLY A 186 2.43 0.65 9.19
C GLY A 186 1.14 0.80 8.40
N ARG A 187 1.29 0.73 7.07
CA ARG A 187 0.20 0.88 6.10
C ARG A 187 -0.77 -0.30 6.07
N GLU A 188 -0.50 -1.37 6.80
CA GLU A 188 -1.45 -2.47 6.98
C GLU A 188 -2.80 -1.97 7.49
N LEU A 189 -2.83 -0.93 8.34
CA LEU A 189 -4.05 -0.28 8.82
C LEU A 189 -4.87 0.40 7.71
N ILE A 190 -4.22 0.79 6.59
CA ILE A 190 -4.89 1.33 5.39
C ILE A 190 -5.34 0.19 4.47
N MET A 191 -4.51 -0.84 4.35
CA MET A 191 -4.64 -1.89 3.35
C MET A 191 -5.59 -3.01 3.77
N ARG A 192 -5.81 -3.18 5.07
CA ARG A 192 -6.57 -4.30 5.63
C ARG A 192 -7.64 -3.78 6.57
N GLN A 193 -8.89 -4.12 6.27
CA GLN A 193 -10.04 -3.71 7.08
C GLN A 193 -10.06 -4.37 8.47
N ASP A 194 -9.40 -5.52 8.63
CA ASP A 194 -9.27 -6.26 9.88
C ASP A 194 -8.00 -5.90 10.68
N ALA A 195 -7.15 -5.02 10.16
CA ALA A 195 -5.93 -4.64 10.85
C ALA A 195 -6.28 -3.75 12.06
N TYR A 196 -5.65 -4.08 13.18
CA TYR A 196 -5.77 -3.35 14.43
C TYR A 196 -4.37 -3.02 14.93
N ASP A 197 -4.21 -1.79 15.39
CA ASP A 197 -3.04 -1.38 16.17
C ASP A 197 -3.51 -0.60 17.39
N GLU A 198 -2.95 -0.97 18.54
CA GLU A 198 -3.32 -0.41 19.84
C GLU A 198 -3.01 1.09 19.92
N LEU A 199 -1.83 1.54 19.48
CA LEU A 199 -1.44 2.95 19.55
C LEU A 199 -2.25 3.80 18.60
N TYR A 200 -2.54 3.29 17.39
CA TYR A 200 -3.44 3.98 16.47
C TYR A 200 -4.85 4.08 17.03
N SER A 201 -5.36 3.00 17.66
CA SER A 201 -6.68 3.01 18.31
C SER A 201 -6.75 4.08 19.39
N MET A 202 -5.70 4.19 20.24
CA MET A 202 -5.61 5.22 21.28
C MET A 202 -5.52 6.63 20.68
N LEU A 203 -4.82 6.81 19.56
CA LEU A 203 -4.73 8.10 18.86
C LEU A 203 -6.11 8.59 18.37
N CYS A 204 -7.01 7.66 18.04
CA CYS A 204 -8.37 7.95 17.60
C CYS A 204 -9.39 8.05 18.73
N GLU A 205 -9.01 7.87 20.00
CA GLU A 205 -9.92 8.03 21.13
C GLU A 205 -10.30 9.51 21.32
N GLU A 206 -11.56 9.77 21.66
CA GLU A 206 -12.02 11.11 22.04
C GLU A 206 -12.72 11.04 23.42
N PRO A 207 -12.09 11.55 24.50
CA PRO A 207 -10.76 12.16 24.57
C PRO A 207 -9.61 11.14 24.60
N VAL A 208 -8.43 11.53 24.13
CA VAL A 208 -7.21 10.71 24.16
C VAL A 208 -6.65 10.61 25.59
N ASP A 209 -6.35 9.39 26.04
CA ASP A 209 -5.66 9.11 27.31
C ASP A 209 -4.13 9.06 27.09
N ILE A 210 -3.46 10.18 27.37
CA ILE A 210 -2.01 10.33 27.15
C ILE A 210 -1.19 9.42 28.07
N GLU A 211 -1.58 9.25 29.33
CA GLU A 211 -0.82 8.41 30.28
C GLU A 211 -0.83 6.95 29.80
N LYS A 212 -2.01 6.43 29.46
CA LYS A 212 -2.15 5.08 28.92
C LYS A 212 -1.42 4.90 27.58
N MET A 213 -1.47 5.90 26.71
CA MET A 213 -0.77 5.86 25.42
C MET A 213 0.75 5.82 25.61
N ARG A 214 1.30 6.60 26.55
CA ARG A 214 2.73 6.58 26.89
C ARG A 214 3.16 5.21 27.37
N GLU A 215 2.41 4.60 28.29
CA GLU A 215 2.71 3.24 28.78
C GLU A 215 2.74 2.20 27.65
N ALA A 216 1.77 2.24 26.74
CA ALA A 216 1.70 1.33 25.59
C ALA A 216 2.80 1.60 24.53
N ALA A 217 3.35 2.81 24.52
CA ALA A 217 4.39 3.25 23.58
C ALA A 217 5.80 2.78 23.98
N VAL A 218 6.09 2.62 25.28
CA VAL A 218 7.43 2.25 25.80
C VAL A 218 7.99 0.97 25.16
N PRO A 219 7.26 -0.17 25.07
CA PRO A 219 7.81 -1.38 24.45
C PRO A 219 8.18 -1.21 22.98
N ARG A 220 7.62 -0.19 22.33
CA ARG A 220 7.87 0.15 20.94
C ARG A 220 8.87 1.31 20.81
N GLN A 221 9.41 1.88 21.89
CA GLN A 221 10.37 3.00 21.86
C GLN A 221 9.85 4.18 21.03
N VAL A 222 8.59 4.56 21.26
CA VAL A 222 7.98 5.72 20.63
C VAL A 222 8.29 6.95 21.47
N SER A 223 8.93 7.93 20.86
CA SER A 223 9.37 9.17 21.52
C SER A 223 8.63 10.42 21.05
N TYR A 224 7.79 10.29 20.02
CA TYR A 224 7.07 11.41 19.41
C TYR A 224 5.59 11.07 19.17
N TYR A 225 4.73 12.08 19.35
CA TYR A 225 3.28 11.97 19.17
C TYR A 225 2.77 13.16 18.37
N VAL A 226 2.11 12.88 17.25
CA VAL A 226 1.51 13.88 16.37
C VAL A 226 -0.01 13.78 16.48
N PHE A 227 -0.65 14.83 16.98
CA PHE A 227 -2.11 14.88 17.14
C PHE A 227 -2.71 15.93 16.21
N PRO A 228 -3.87 15.68 15.60
CA PRO A 228 -4.69 16.73 15.03
C PRO A 228 -4.98 17.82 16.07
N LYS A 229 -4.97 19.10 15.68
CA LYS A 229 -5.34 20.20 16.59
C LYS A 229 -6.80 20.13 17.08
N THR A 230 -7.63 19.33 16.42
CA THR A 230 -9.01 19.05 16.83
C THR A 230 -9.13 18.00 17.91
N SER A 231 -8.05 17.26 18.24
CA SER A 231 -8.07 16.23 19.27
C SER A 231 -8.38 16.81 20.65
N SER A 232 -9.16 16.06 21.43
CA SER A 232 -9.41 16.35 22.84
C SER A 232 -8.61 15.37 23.72
N PHE A 233 -8.20 15.81 24.90
CA PHE A 233 -7.36 15.02 25.81
C PHE A 233 -8.02 14.87 27.18
N LEU A 234 -7.88 13.69 27.80
CA LEU A 234 -8.42 13.42 29.14
C LEU A 234 -7.73 14.31 30.18
N LYS A 235 -6.43 14.47 30.00
CA LYS A 235 -5.54 15.38 30.73
C LYS A 235 -4.66 16.08 29.73
N ASP A 236 -4.19 17.27 30.09
CA ASP A 236 -3.27 18.02 29.25
C ASP A 236 -1.98 17.21 28.98
N PRO A 237 -1.52 17.07 27.73
CA PRO A 237 -0.32 16.30 27.41
C PRO A 237 0.93 16.71 28.21
N GLU A 238 1.11 18.01 28.50
CA GLU A 238 2.25 18.50 29.27
C GLU A 238 2.14 18.08 30.74
N SER A 239 0.93 18.06 31.29
CA SER A 239 0.68 17.51 32.65
C SER A 239 0.97 16.01 32.77
N CYS A 240 0.98 15.29 31.65
CA CYS A 240 1.30 13.87 31.56
C CYS A 240 2.78 13.59 31.24
N GLY A 241 3.63 14.62 31.26
CA GLY A 241 5.08 14.49 31.06
C GLY A 241 5.56 14.63 29.63
N LEU A 242 4.68 14.96 28.66
CA LEU A 242 5.12 15.28 27.30
C LEU A 242 5.56 16.74 27.18
N GLU A 243 6.43 17.04 26.23
CA GLU A 243 6.83 18.42 25.92
C GLU A 243 6.36 18.80 24.53
N LYS A 244 5.77 19.99 24.37
CA LYS A 244 5.40 20.49 23.04
C LYS A 244 6.66 20.76 22.21
N ALA A 245 6.84 20.00 21.13
CA ALA A 245 7.97 20.15 20.21
C ALA A 245 7.73 21.25 19.17
N GLY A 246 6.47 21.39 18.72
CA GLY A 246 6.06 22.37 17.72
C GLY A 246 4.61 22.15 17.28
N GLU A 247 4.18 22.92 16.27
CA GLU A 247 2.90 22.75 15.61
C GLU A 247 2.98 23.16 14.15
N THR A 248 2.16 22.53 13.33
CA THR A 248 1.92 22.84 11.92
C THR A 248 0.55 23.52 11.79
N GLU A 249 0.01 23.66 10.57
CA GLU A 249 -1.33 24.23 10.38
C GLU A 249 -2.41 23.41 11.10
N ASN A 250 -2.37 22.08 10.95
CA ASN A 250 -3.44 21.17 11.39
C ASN A 250 -3.03 20.23 12.54
N HIS A 251 -1.75 20.13 12.89
CA HIS A 251 -1.26 19.21 13.92
C HIS A 251 -0.42 19.89 15.00
N VAL A 252 -0.41 19.27 16.18
CA VAL A 252 0.48 19.58 17.29
C VAL A 252 1.39 18.38 17.54
N ILE A 253 2.68 18.66 17.74
CA ILE A 253 3.72 17.65 17.91
C ILE A 253 4.21 17.71 19.35
N TYR A 254 4.18 16.59 20.04
CA TYR A 254 4.76 16.40 21.35
C TYR A 254 5.90 15.38 21.31
N ARG A 255 6.85 15.56 22.21
CA ARG A 255 7.96 14.62 22.45
C ARG A 255 7.93 14.11 23.88
N ASP A 256 8.39 12.88 24.07
CA ASP A 256 8.56 12.28 25.38
C ASP A 256 10.04 12.40 25.82
N PRO A 257 10.37 13.33 26.74
CA PRO A 257 11.74 13.54 27.18
C PRO A 257 12.32 12.32 27.90
N GLU A 258 11.50 11.54 28.63
CA GLU A 258 11.96 10.35 29.36
C GLU A 258 12.38 9.24 28.38
N GLU A 259 11.56 9.00 27.35
CA GLU A 259 11.90 8.01 26.32
C GLU A 259 13.10 8.47 25.48
N LEU A 260 13.20 9.76 25.15
CA LEU A 260 14.36 10.30 24.44
C LEU A 260 15.66 10.14 25.25
N GLU A 261 15.62 10.42 26.55
CA GLU A 261 16.76 10.21 27.44
C GLU A 261 17.16 8.74 27.47
N TYR A 262 16.19 7.82 27.64
CA TYR A 262 16.41 6.38 27.60
C TYR A 262 17.02 5.93 26.25
N MET A 263 16.47 6.38 25.13
CA MET A 263 16.96 6.08 23.79
C MET A 263 18.36 6.63 23.54
N SER A 264 18.67 7.84 24.02
CA SER A 264 20.01 8.42 23.93
C SER A 264 21.03 7.60 24.73
N GLY A 265 20.62 7.11 25.91
CA GLY A 265 21.40 6.22 26.75
C GLY A 265 21.69 4.88 26.06
N ILE A 266 20.75 4.33 25.30
CA ILE A 266 20.95 3.09 24.52
C ILE A 266 21.78 3.36 23.25
N SER A 267 21.50 4.45 22.53
CA SER A 267 22.18 4.81 21.28
C SER A 267 23.68 4.97 21.49
N TYR A 268 24.09 5.51 22.64
CA TYR A 268 25.49 5.57 23.07
C TYR A 268 26.18 4.19 23.08
N TYR A 269 25.47 3.10 23.35
CA TYR A 269 26.01 1.74 23.40
C TYR A 269 25.99 0.98 22.07
N TYR A 270 25.16 1.38 21.10
CA TYR A 270 24.97 0.61 19.85
C TYR A 270 25.34 1.37 18.57
N PHE A 271 25.48 2.70 18.62
CA PHE A 271 25.74 3.54 17.45
C PHE A 271 26.90 4.53 17.65
N THR A 272 27.78 4.30 18.63
CA THR A 272 29.11 4.91 18.64
C THR A 272 29.98 4.21 17.58
N ASP A 273 30.10 4.84 16.42
CA ASP A 273 31.28 4.66 15.56
C ASP A 273 32.49 5.37 16.18
#